data_AF-A0A1H4JHB3-F1
#
_entry.id   AF-A0A1H4JHB3-F1
#
_cell.length_a   1.000
_cell.length_b   1.000
_cell.length_c   1.000
_cell.angle_alpha   90.00
_cell.angle_beta   90.00
_cell.angle_gamma   90.00
#
_symmetry.space_group_name_H-M   'P 1'
#
loop_
_entity.id
_entity.type
_entity.pdbx_description
1 polymer ?
#
loop_
_entity_poly.entity_id
_entity_poly.type
_entity_poly.pdbx_seq_one_letter_code
_entity_poly.pdbx_strand_id
1 'polypeptide(L)'
;MKKIMIVSCLFFILSASLVSAEPPQGTTCPKVSQFADTSLQDKEELLKTLNTLIPQVYGGDKYSEKYSEWQVTLAEPMPQLTGFDKDAYYGIAKNFCGEEVAKRSWLVKLHFPLWLPSVSGSQGQIYLTKDKEKGWSVWFRYH
;
A
#
# COMPACT_ATOMS: atom_id res chain seq x y z
N MET A 1 68.80 9.52 -2.41
CA MET A 1 67.66 10.38 -1.99
C MET A 1 66.41 9.93 -2.73
N LYS A 2 65.29 9.85 -2.00
CA LYS A 2 63.95 9.39 -2.40
C LYS A 2 63.39 10.07 -3.66
N LYS A 3 62.52 9.33 -4.39
CA LYS A 3 61.13 9.67 -4.81
C LYS A 3 60.66 8.56 -5.79
N ILE A 4 60.11 7.45 -5.30
CA ILE A 4 58.66 7.12 -5.22
C ILE A 4 57.86 7.58 -6.44
N MET A 5 57.35 6.61 -7.21
CA MET A 5 56.05 6.75 -7.86
C MET A 5 55.36 5.38 -7.90
N ILE A 6 54.62 5.06 -6.84
CA ILE A 6 53.74 3.88 -6.77
C ILE A 6 52.41 4.32 -7.38
N VAL A 7 52.09 3.81 -8.56
CA VAL A 7 50.80 3.98 -9.21
C VAL A 7 49.81 3.04 -8.51
N SER A 8 49.01 3.60 -7.60
CA SER A 8 47.94 2.88 -6.92
C SER A 8 46.68 2.95 -7.79
N CYS A 9 46.38 1.87 -8.51
CA CYS A 9 45.09 1.66 -9.17
C CYS A 9 44.04 1.36 -8.09
N LEU A 10 43.30 2.39 -7.69
CA LEU A 10 42.07 2.27 -6.91
C LEU A 10 40.99 1.60 -7.78
N PHE A 11 40.82 0.29 -7.60
CA PHE A 11 39.61 -0.43 -8.01
C PHE A 11 38.45 0.03 -7.12
N PHE A 12 37.68 1.02 -7.58
CA PHE A 12 36.35 1.30 -7.04
C PHE A 12 35.41 0.17 -7.46
N ILE A 13 35.33 -0.87 -6.62
CA ILE A 13 34.26 -1.86 -6.71
C ILE A 13 32.99 -1.14 -6.25
N LEU A 14 32.18 -0.66 -7.20
CA LEU A 14 30.79 -0.31 -6.94
C LEU A 14 30.06 -1.60 -6.55
N SER A 15 30.03 -1.90 -5.25
CA SER A 15 29.05 -2.83 -4.72
C SER A 15 27.68 -2.20 -4.95
N ALA A 16 26.94 -2.71 -5.93
CA ALA A 16 25.53 -2.41 -6.07
C ALA A 16 24.83 -2.96 -4.84
N SER A 17 24.72 -2.12 -3.81
CA SER A 17 23.90 -2.42 -2.65
C SER A 17 22.47 -2.55 -3.16
N LEU A 18 21.94 -3.77 -3.16
CA LEU A 18 20.51 -4.01 -3.19
C LEU A 18 19.95 -3.37 -1.92
N VAL A 19 19.63 -2.07 -2.00
CA VAL A 19 18.89 -1.36 -0.96
C VAL A 19 17.46 -1.88 -1.06
N SER A 20 17.17 -2.94 -0.31
CA SER A 20 15.78 -3.28 -0.02
C SER A 20 15.28 -2.22 0.95
N ALA A 21 14.44 -1.30 0.47
CA ALA A 21 13.82 -0.31 1.33
C ALA A 21 12.97 -1.06 2.38
N GLU A 22 13.22 -0.83 3.66
CA GLU A 22 12.35 -1.32 4.72
C GLU A 22 10.99 -0.61 4.58
N PRO A 23 9.86 -1.33 4.69
CA PRO A 23 8.55 -0.71 4.60
C PRO A 23 8.37 0.29 5.75
N PRO A 24 7.54 1.34 5.58
CA PRO A 24 7.33 2.34 6.61
C PRO A 24 6.84 1.71 7.92
N GLN A 25 7.18 2.34 9.04
CA GLN A 25 6.74 1.91 10.36
C GLN A 25 5.22 1.66 10.39
N GLY A 26 4.83 0.48 10.87
CA GLY A 26 3.42 0.04 10.92
C GLY A 26 2.95 -0.75 9.70
N THR A 27 3.75 -0.90 8.65
CA THR A 27 3.40 -1.71 7.47
C THR A 27 3.90 -3.14 7.64
N THR A 28 2.98 -4.10 7.75
CA THR A 28 3.33 -5.54 7.73
C THR A 28 3.00 -6.11 6.37
N CYS A 29 4.03 -6.45 5.59
CA CYS A 29 3.83 -6.99 4.26
C CYS A 29 3.21 -8.39 4.31
N PRO A 30 2.06 -8.60 3.64
CA PRO A 30 1.36 -9.87 3.70
C PRO A 30 2.07 -10.95 2.87
N LYS A 31 1.93 -12.22 3.26
CA LYS A 31 2.64 -13.34 2.61
C LYS A 31 1.90 -13.80 1.35
N VAL A 32 2.53 -13.63 0.20
CA VAL A 32 1.99 -13.97 -1.12
C VAL A 32 1.48 -15.41 -1.24
N SER A 33 2.08 -16.36 -0.51
CA SER A 33 1.65 -17.78 -0.52
C SER A 33 0.22 -18.00 0.00
N GLN A 34 -0.30 -17.06 0.78
CA GLN A 34 -1.62 -17.14 1.41
C GLN A 34 -2.73 -16.47 0.57
N PHE A 35 -2.39 -15.81 -0.54
CA PHE A 35 -3.38 -15.03 -1.28
C PHE A 35 -4.26 -15.89 -2.17
N ALA A 36 -5.54 -15.59 -2.17
CA ALA A 36 -6.45 -16.00 -3.23
C ALA A 36 -6.22 -15.12 -4.47
N ASP A 37 -6.41 -15.69 -5.65
CA ASP A 37 -6.53 -14.89 -6.85
C ASP A 37 -7.86 -14.13 -6.81
N THR A 38 -7.85 -12.88 -7.23
CA THR A 38 -9.04 -12.01 -7.23
C THR A 38 -9.20 -11.32 -8.58
N SER A 39 -10.43 -10.94 -8.88
CA SER A 39 -10.80 -10.22 -10.10
C SER A 39 -11.93 -9.24 -9.82
N LEU A 40 -12.34 -8.47 -10.83
CA LEU A 40 -13.49 -7.57 -10.70
C LEU A 40 -14.78 -8.25 -10.23
N GLN A 41 -14.91 -9.57 -10.39
CA GLN A 41 -16.05 -10.35 -9.88
C GLN A 41 -16.12 -10.35 -8.35
N ASP A 42 -14.99 -10.21 -7.66
CA ASP A 42 -14.93 -10.14 -6.20
C ASP A 42 -15.29 -8.76 -5.63
N LYS A 43 -15.52 -7.75 -6.48
CA LYS A 43 -15.73 -6.36 -6.06
C LYS A 43 -16.94 -6.22 -5.13
N GLU A 44 -18.03 -6.91 -5.41
CA GLU A 44 -19.23 -6.84 -4.56
C GLU A 44 -18.97 -7.42 -3.16
N GLU A 45 -18.24 -8.54 -3.09
CA GLU A 45 -17.81 -9.14 -1.82
C GLU A 45 -16.91 -8.16 -1.04
N LEU A 46 -15.89 -7.60 -1.69
CA LEU A 46 -15.00 -6.60 -1.11
C LEU A 46 -15.79 -5.42 -0.52
N LEU A 47 -16.70 -4.83 -1.30
CA LEU A 47 -17.51 -3.68 -0.85
C LEU A 47 -18.36 -4.01 0.37
N LYS A 48 -18.91 -5.23 0.46
CA LYS A 48 -19.64 -5.68 1.66
C LYS A 48 -18.70 -5.76 2.87
N THR A 49 -17.51 -6.33 2.70
CA THR A 49 -16.52 -6.49 3.77
C THR A 49 -15.98 -5.16 4.30
N LEU A 50 -16.02 -4.07 3.51
CA LEU A 50 -15.61 -2.73 3.97
C LEU A 50 -16.39 -2.24 5.19
N ASN A 51 -17.66 -2.64 5.36
CA ASN A 51 -18.44 -2.31 6.56
C ASN A 51 -17.81 -2.81 7.87
N THR A 52 -16.99 -3.85 7.79
CA THR A 52 -16.23 -4.37 8.93
C THR A 52 -14.82 -3.79 8.96
N LEU A 53 -14.15 -3.69 7.81
CA LEU A 53 -12.74 -3.27 7.75
C LEU A 53 -12.55 -1.78 8.06
N ILE A 54 -13.43 -0.89 7.59
CA ILE A 54 -13.26 0.56 7.82
C ILE A 54 -13.33 0.90 9.31
N PRO A 55 -14.33 0.44 10.10
CA PRO A 55 -14.31 0.65 11.54
C PRO A 55 -13.10 0.02 12.25
N GLN A 56 -12.58 -1.11 11.78
CA GLN A 56 -11.37 -1.71 12.37
C GLN A 56 -10.12 -0.86 12.11
N VAL A 57 -9.98 -0.32 10.91
CA VAL A 57 -8.81 0.46 10.48
C VAL A 57 -8.83 1.88 11.05
N TYR A 58 -10.00 2.50 11.16
CA TYR A 58 -10.14 3.92 11.55
C TYR A 58 -10.76 4.11 12.95
N GLY A 59 -11.41 3.10 13.52
CA GLY A 59 -12.17 3.23 14.78
C GLY A 59 -11.32 3.34 16.05
N GLY A 60 -10.06 2.92 16.00
CA GLY A 60 -9.09 3.12 17.09
C GLY A 60 -8.39 4.47 17.06
N ASP A 61 -8.65 5.31 16.05
CA ASP A 61 -8.07 6.63 15.91
C ASP A 61 -8.68 7.61 16.94
N LYS A 62 -7.90 8.57 17.43
CA LYS A 62 -8.40 9.67 18.27
C LYS A 62 -9.51 10.51 17.59
N TYR A 63 -9.64 10.39 16.28
CA TYR A 63 -10.66 11.01 15.45
C TYR A 63 -11.66 10.01 14.89
N SER A 64 -11.87 8.85 15.54
CA SER A 64 -12.77 7.78 15.07
C SER A 64 -14.17 8.28 14.66
N GLU A 65 -14.74 9.24 15.39
CA GLU A 65 -16.01 9.88 15.03
C GLU A 65 -15.99 10.55 13.65
N LYS A 66 -14.84 11.14 13.25
CA LYS A 66 -14.68 11.77 11.93
C LYS A 66 -14.61 10.77 10.77
N TYR A 67 -14.39 9.49 11.05
CA TYR A 67 -14.39 8.40 10.07
C TYR A 67 -15.68 7.56 10.11
N SER A 68 -16.65 7.92 10.96
CA SER A 68 -17.88 7.15 11.15
C SER A 68 -18.80 7.16 9.92
N GLU A 69 -18.72 8.21 9.11
CA GLU A 69 -19.35 8.28 7.80
C GLU A 69 -18.28 8.20 6.71
N TRP A 70 -18.53 7.36 5.70
CA TRP A 70 -17.59 7.17 4.60
C TRP A 70 -18.29 6.73 3.32
N GLN A 71 -17.64 7.01 2.19
CA GLN A 71 -18.09 6.63 0.86
C GLN A 71 -16.92 6.04 0.07
N VAL A 72 -17.18 4.99 -0.71
CA VAL A 72 -16.18 4.44 -1.63
C VAL A 72 -16.19 5.25 -2.92
N THR A 73 -15.05 5.85 -3.25
CA THR A 73 -14.87 6.59 -4.52
C THR A 73 -14.14 5.76 -5.57
N LEU A 74 -13.38 4.74 -5.16
CA LEU A 74 -12.72 3.77 -6.04
C LEU A 74 -12.54 2.45 -5.30
N ALA A 75 -12.69 1.33 -6.03
CA ALA A 75 -12.36 -0.01 -5.55
C ALA A 75 -11.97 -0.88 -6.75
N GLU A 76 -10.68 -1.08 -6.94
CA GLU A 76 -10.12 -1.77 -8.12
C GLU A 76 -8.86 -2.58 -7.80
N PRO A 77 -8.60 -3.68 -8.53
CA PRO A 77 -7.31 -4.36 -8.51
C PRO A 77 -6.20 -3.40 -8.97
N MET A 78 -5.07 -3.38 -8.27
CA MET A 78 -3.98 -2.46 -8.61
C MET A 78 -3.44 -2.59 -10.04
N PRO A 79 -3.34 -3.79 -10.65
CA PRO A 79 -2.94 -3.90 -12.05
C PRO A 79 -3.86 -3.18 -13.04
N GLN A 80 -5.12 -2.95 -12.65
CA GLN A 80 -6.14 -2.32 -13.49
C GLN A 80 -6.23 -0.80 -13.28
N LEU A 81 -5.54 -0.24 -12.28
CA LEU A 81 -5.47 1.20 -12.09
C LEU A 81 -4.90 1.89 -13.33
N THR A 82 -5.35 3.11 -13.58
CA THR A 82 -4.92 3.94 -14.71
C THR A 82 -4.53 5.34 -14.23
N GLY A 83 -3.79 6.07 -15.09
CA GLY A 83 -3.36 7.44 -14.82
C GLY A 83 -2.60 7.61 -13.50
N PHE A 84 -2.89 8.69 -12.79
CA PHE A 84 -2.23 9.03 -11.52
C PHE A 84 -2.30 7.91 -10.48
N ASP A 85 -3.44 7.21 -10.39
CA ASP A 85 -3.61 6.16 -9.37
C ASP A 85 -2.65 4.99 -9.61
N LYS A 86 -2.35 4.67 -10.89
CA LYS A 86 -1.35 3.66 -11.23
C LYS A 86 0.06 4.12 -10.88
N ASP A 87 0.42 5.35 -11.24
CA ASP A 87 1.78 5.84 -11.05
C ASP A 87 2.10 6.05 -9.57
N ALA A 88 1.14 6.56 -8.80
CA ALA A 88 1.30 6.82 -7.38
C ALA A 88 1.07 5.58 -6.52
N TYR A 89 -0.15 5.02 -6.51
CA TYR A 89 -0.56 4.05 -5.50
C TYR A 89 -0.06 2.63 -5.79
N TYR A 90 -0.08 2.19 -7.06
CA TYR A 90 0.55 0.91 -7.40
C TYR A 90 2.07 0.98 -7.23
N GLY A 91 2.68 2.13 -7.48
CA GLY A 91 4.09 2.42 -7.17
C GLY A 91 4.40 2.25 -5.68
N ILE A 92 3.58 2.81 -4.78
CA ILE A 92 3.72 2.65 -3.33
C ILE A 92 3.68 1.16 -2.94
N ALA A 93 2.71 0.40 -3.45
CA ALA A 93 2.59 -1.02 -3.10
C ALA A 93 3.81 -1.83 -3.52
N LYS A 94 4.32 -1.60 -4.74
CA LYS A 94 5.54 -2.25 -5.25
C LYS A 94 6.75 -1.90 -4.39
N ASN A 95 6.88 -0.64 -3.99
CA ASN A 95 8.02 -0.18 -3.21
C ASN A 95 7.99 -0.69 -1.78
N PHE A 96 6.81 -0.83 -1.17
CA PHE A 96 6.70 -1.27 0.22
C PHE A 96 6.76 -2.78 0.39
N CYS A 97 6.04 -3.52 -0.44
CA CYS A 97 5.87 -4.97 -0.26
C CYS A 97 6.23 -5.81 -1.49
N GLY A 98 6.82 -5.19 -2.52
CA GLY A 98 7.25 -5.87 -3.73
C GLY A 98 6.14 -6.05 -4.76
N GLU A 99 6.57 -6.43 -5.96
CA GLU A 99 5.69 -6.52 -7.13
C GLU A 99 4.57 -7.56 -6.98
N GLU A 100 4.86 -8.70 -6.35
CA GLU A 100 3.89 -9.78 -6.22
C GLU A 100 2.75 -9.45 -5.24
N VAL A 101 3.05 -8.72 -4.16
CA VAL A 101 1.99 -8.20 -3.27
C VAL A 101 1.18 -7.16 -4.00
N ALA A 102 1.84 -6.25 -4.70
CA ALA A 102 1.18 -5.17 -5.42
C ALA A 102 0.24 -5.71 -6.53
N LYS A 103 0.65 -6.72 -7.30
CA LYS A 103 -0.19 -7.34 -8.36
C LYS A 103 -1.47 -7.97 -7.84
N ARG A 104 -1.46 -8.45 -6.60
CA ARG A 104 -2.60 -9.14 -5.96
C ARG A 104 -3.34 -8.25 -4.97
N SER A 105 -2.96 -6.97 -4.91
CA SER A 105 -3.60 -6.00 -4.03
C SER A 105 -4.71 -5.25 -4.74
N TRP A 106 -5.63 -4.76 -3.94
CA TRP A 106 -6.68 -3.83 -4.34
C TRP A 106 -6.43 -2.48 -3.69
N LEU A 107 -6.74 -1.42 -4.43
CA LEU A 107 -6.83 -0.08 -3.90
C LEU A 107 -8.30 0.24 -3.66
N VAL A 108 -8.61 0.73 -2.45
CA VAL A 108 -9.90 1.35 -2.15
C VAL A 108 -9.65 2.79 -1.72
N LYS A 109 -10.32 3.74 -2.39
CA LYS A 109 -10.31 5.16 -2.04
C LYS A 109 -11.61 5.49 -1.34
N LEU A 110 -11.50 6.23 -0.24
CA LEU A 110 -12.59 6.60 0.65
C LEU A 110 -12.71 8.12 0.69
N HIS A 111 -13.95 8.58 0.82
CA HIS A 111 -14.26 9.96 1.19
C HIS A 111 -14.93 9.98 2.56
N PHE A 112 -14.43 10.81 3.47
CA PHE A 112 -14.95 11.00 4.82
C PHE A 112 -15.56 12.39 4.98
N PRO A 113 -16.89 12.56 4.83
CA PRO A 113 -17.51 13.89 4.79
C PRO A 113 -17.35 14.70 6.09
N LEU A 114 -17.28 14.03 7.25
CA LEU A 114 -17.19 14.71 8.56
C LEU A 114 -15.85 15.43 8.80
N TRP A 115 -14.85 15.15 7.96
CA TRP A 115 -13.57 15.85 7.97
C TRP A 115 -13.59 17.19 7.24
N LEU A 116 -14.64 17.52 6.48
CA LEU A 116 -14.73 18.80 5.78
C LEU A 116 -14.65 19.99 6.77
N PRO A 117 -13.97 21.09 6.40
CA PRO A 117 -13.41 21.40 5.08
C PRO A 117 -11.97 20.87 4.85
N SER A 118 -11.44 20.01 5.70
CA SER A 118 -10.09 19.45 5.52
C SER A 118 -10.04 18.53 4.30
N VAL A 119 -9.40 18.99 3.22
CA VAL A 119 -9.25 18.22 1.99
C VAL A 119 -8.48 16.93 2.25
N SER A 120 -7.35 17.00 2.94
CA SER A 120 -6.53 15.82 3.24
C SER A 120 -7.21 14.86 4.21
N GLY A 121 -7.85 15.37 5.27
CA GLY A 121 -8.56 14.51 6.24
C GLY A 121 -9.79 13.82 5.63
N SER A 122 -10.44 14.46 4.65
CA SER A 122 -11.62 13.90 3.98
C SER A 122 -11.33 12.80 2.97
N GLN A 123 -10.05 12.42 2.78
CA GLN A 123 -9.64 11.40 1.83
C GLN A 123 -8.89 10.29 2.56
N GLY A 124 -9.25 9.04 2.28
CA GLY A 124 -8.53 7.87 2.76
C GLY A 124 -8.19 6.92 1.64
N GLN A 125 -7.08 6.19 1.78
CA GLN A 125 -6.73 5.11 0.87
C GLN A 125 -6.34 3.88 1.69
N ILE A 126 -6.88 2.73 1.34
CA ILE A 126 -6.50 1.46 1.95
C ILE A 126 -6.12 0.45 0.87
N TYR A 127 -5.18 -0.41 1.24
CA TYR A 127 -4.59 -1.42 0.38
C TYR A 127 -4.99 -2.77 0.96
N LEU A 128 -5.61 -3.60 0.14
CA LEU A 128 -6.18 -4.86 0.58
C LEU A 128 -5.64 -6.04 -0.21
N THR A 129 -5.59 -7.20 0.43
CA THR A 129 -5.40 -8.51 -0.21
C THR A 129 -6.47 -9.46 0.30
N LYS A 130 -6.85 -10.44 -0.53
CA LYS A 130 -7.72 -11.54 -0.11
C LYS A 130 -6.87 -12.75 0.26
N ASP A 131 -6.95 -13.16 1.51
CA ASP A 131 -6.37 -14.41 2.00
C ASP A 131 -7.32 -15.59 1.67
N LYS A 132 -6.76 -16.75 1.35
CA LYS A 132 -7.54 -17.96 1.00
C LYS A 132 -8.45 -18.44 2.12
N GLU A 133 -8.06 -18.25 3.37
CA GLU A 133 -8.77 -18.75 4.55
C GLU A 133 -9.48 -17.63 5.31
N LYS A 134 -8.87 -16.45 5.38
CA LYS A 134 -9.32 -15.34 6.24
C LYS A 134 -10.12 -14.28 5.51
N GLY A 135 -10.17 -14.34 4.17
CA GLY A 135 -10.85 -13.34 3.35
C GLY A 135 -10.08 -12.02 3.24
N TRP A 136 -10.80 -10.92 3.06
CA TRP A 136 -10.20 -9.60 2.83
C TRP A 136 -9.54 -9.03 4.08
N SER A 137 -8.34 -8.50 3.92
CA SER A 137 -7.60 -7.83 4.98
C SER A 137 -6.91 -6.57 4.45
N VAL A 138 -6.87 -5.53 5.29
CA VAL A 138 -6.11 -4.31 5.01
C VAL A 138 -4.69 -4.52 5.49
N TRP A 139 -3.72 -4.38 4.60
CA TRP A 139 -2.29 -4.49 4.95
C TRP A 139 -1.61 -3.12 5.01
N PHE A 140 -2.22 -2.08 4.44
CA PHE A 140 -1.72 -0.72 4.54
C PHE A 140 -2.86 0.30 4.42
N ARG A 141 -2.77 1.36 5.24
CA ARG A 141 -3.59 2.56 5.18
C ARG A 141 -2.69 3.74 4.84
N TYR A 142 -3.12 4.54 3.88
CA TYR A 142 -2.48 5.77 3.46
C TYR A 142 -3.46 6.93 3.68
N HIS A 143 -3.08 7.82 4.60
CA HIS A 143 -3.90 8.87 5.23
C HIS A 143 -5.06 8.36 6.10
#